data_AF-A0A1V6QTE1-F1
#
_entry.id   AF-A0A1V6QTE1-F1
#
_cell.length_a   1.000
_cell.length_b   1.000
_cell.length_c   1.000
_cell.angle_alpha   90.00
_cell.angle_beta   90.00
_cell.angle_gamma   90.00
#
_symmetry.space_group_name_H-M   'P 1'
#
loop_
_entity.id
_entity.type
_entity.pdbx_description
1 polymer ?
#
loop_
_entity_poly.entity_id
_entity_poly.type
_entity_poly.pdbx_seq_one_letter_code
_entity_poly.pdbx_strand_id
1 'polypeptide(L)'
;MRKLGSIGRPLSEYWEFYRILIRQQDDVLAGKSDEEAFIHGLKRFPVLTKVTVTPAAHDFLFNPLYQTPMIRSYPEGFNYPIPRGWPLPSHDQPEEVYSLPWKRLNEVQKEKFHGFRIVARALAEQKNDVVEFSVDSRLLRTGINCSILGDACEEYNHLATLLKKPGFCHLDLSFTLAGTWQSFPHEKLHDILREAGDLEELSLATTGIDAENEHKNLHNVTPVPLKEGHTPH
;
A
#
# COMPACT_ATOMS: atom_id res chain seq x y z
N MET A 1 -37.87 21.07 -18.94
CA MET A 1 -38.27 19.67 -18.67
C MET A 1 -37.02 18.81 -18.54
N ARG A 2 -36.62 18.43 -17.32
CA ARG A 2 -35.63 17.36 -17.13
C ARG A 2 -36.32 16.04 -17.50
N LYS A 3 -35.75 15.28 -18.43
CA LYS A 3 -36.23 13.92 -18.72
C LYS A 3 -36.06 13.09 -17.45
N LEU A 4 -37.16 12.75 -16.79
CA LEU A 4 -37.19 11.61 -15.88
C LEU A 4 -37.04 10.34 -16.73
N GLY A 5 -36.10 9.48 -16.33
CA GLY A 5 -36.10 8.06 -16.70
C GLY A 5 -35.26 7.67 -17.92
N SER A 6 -33.93 7.70 -17.80
CA SER A 6 -33.21 6.48 -18.18
C SER A 6 -33.19 5.61 -16.94
N ILE A 7 -33.98 4.54 -16.93
CA ILE A 7 -33.70 3.42 -16.03
C ILE A 7 -32.25 3.05 -16.38
N GLY A 8 -31.33 3.14 -15.42
CA GLY A 8 -29.94 2.74 -15.63
C GLY A 8 -29.87 1.32 -16.20
N ARG A 9 -28.69 0.90 -16.70
CA ARG A 9 -28.57 -0.46 -17.24
C ARG A 9 -29.10 -1.48 -16.21
N PRO A 10 -29.76 -2.57 -16.66
CA PRO A 10 -30.17 -3.64 -15.76
C PRO A 10 -29.02 -4.09 -14.87
N LEU A 11 -29.30 -4.46 -13.62
CA LEU A 11 -28.28 -4.94 -12.69
C LEU A 11 -27.50 -6.13 -13.24
N SER A 12 -28.13 -6.97 -14.05
CA SER A 12 -27.47 -8.06 -14.77
C SER A 12 -26.37 -7.56 -15.70
N GLU A 13 -26.57 -6.47 -16.44
CA GLU A 13 -25.55 -5.91 -17.33
C GLU A 13 -24.38 -5.31 -16.54
N TYR A 14 -24.66 -4.65 -15.40
CA TYR A 14 -23.59 -4.21 -14.50
C TYR A 14 -22.82 -5.37 -13.90
N TRP A 15 -23.51 -6.46 -13.54
CA TRP A 15 -22.84 -7.66 -13.06
C TRP A 15 -21.95 -8.29 -14.14
N GLU A 16 -22.41 -8.39 -15.39
CA GLU A 16 -21.59 -8.87 -16.49
C GLU A 16 -20.36 -7.99 -16.72
N PHE A 17 -20.55 -6.67 -16.70
CA PHE A 17 -19.46 -5.71 -16.82
C PHE A 17 -18.44 -5.88 -15.66
N TYR A 18 -18.91 -6.03 -14.43
CA TYR A 18 -18.05 -6.28 -13.28
C TYR A 18 -17.24 -7.59 -13.43
N ARG A 19 -17.87 -8.68 -13.91
CA ARG A 19 -17.16 -9.94 -14.15
C ARG A 19 -16.07 -9.80 -15.21
N ILE A 20 -16.28 -8.96 -16.22
CA ILE A 20 -15.25 -8.65 -17.21
C ILE A 20 -14.07 -7.92 -16.55
N LEU A 21 -14.33 -6.92 -15.70
CA LEU A 21 -13.27 -6.20 -14.99
C LEU A 21 -12.44 -7.13 -14.10
N ILE A 22 -13.07 -8.07 -13.40
CA ILE A 22 -12.35 -9.06 -12.57
C ILE A 22 -11.42 -9.93 -13.42
N ARG A 23 -11.91 -10.44 -14.56
CA ARG A 23 -11.06 -11.23 -15.48
C ARG A 23 -9.90 -10.41 -16.03
N GLN A 24 -10.15 -9.15 -16.39
CA GLN A 24 -9.09 -8.25 -16.86
C GLN A 24 -8.05 -7.98 -15.78
N GLN A 25 -8.47 -7.83 -14.52
CA GLN A 25 -7.56 -7.73 -13.39
C GLN A 25 -6.70 -9.01 -13.26
N ASP A 26 -7.32 -10.19 -13.33
CA ASP A 26 -6.60 -11.46 -13.27
C ASP A 26 -5.59 -11.60 -14.42
N ASP A 27 -5.97 -11.21 -15.65
CA ASP A 27 -5.09 -11.21 -16.82
C ASP A 27 -3.91 -10.25 -16.65
N VAL A 28 -4.14 -9.05 -16.11
CA VAL A 28 -3.08 -8.07 -15.82
C VAL A 28 -2.08 -8.62 -14.80
N LEU A 29 -2.57 -9.24 -13.72
CA LEU A 29 -1.72 -9.82 -12.68
C LEU A 29 -0.96 -11.05 -13.20
N ALA A 30 -1.63 -11.94 -13.93
CA ALA A 30 -1.01 -13.12 -14.52
C ALA A 30 0.08 -12.75 -15.55
N GLY A 31 -0.17 -11.70 -16.33
CA GLY A 31 0.78 -11.15 -17.30
C GLY A 31 1.83 -10.21 -16.70
N LYS A 32 1.75 -9.89 -15.40
CA LYS A 32 2.59 -8.87 -14.73
C LYS A 32 2.59 -7.51 -15.42
N SER A 33 1.53 -7.19 -16.15
CA SER A 33 1.45 -5.97 -16.95
C SER A 33 1.38 -4.72 -16.07
N ASP A 34 0.91 -4.87 -14.83
CA ASP A 34 0.94 -3.83 -13.82
C ASP A 34 2.37 -3.49 -13.36
N GLU A 35 3.21 -4.49 -13.12
CA GLU A 35 4.63 -4.30 -12.82
C GLU A 35 5.36 -3.63 -13.99
N GLU A 36 5.15 -4.13 -15.20
CA GLU A 36 5.77 -3.56 -16.41
C GLU A 36 5.35 -2.11 -16.63
N ALA A 37 4.06 -1.80 -16.43
CA ALA A 37 3.54 -0.44 -16.53
C ALA A 37 4.16 0.48 -15.48
N PHE A 38 4.31 0.02 -14.23
CA PHE A 38 4.96 0.80 -13.17
C PHE A 38 6.42 1.11 -13.51
N ILE A 39 7.20 0.09 -13.89
CA ILE A 39 8.61 0.25 -14.28
C ILE A 39 8.74 1.16 -15.51
N HIS A 40 7.81 1.05 -16.47
CA HIS A 40 7.76 1.93 -17.62
C HIS A 40 7.53 3.39 -17.20
N GLY A 41 6.59 3.63 -16.29
CA GLY A 41 6.32 4.94 -15.72
C GLY A 41 7.53 5.53 -15.02
N LEU A 42 8.20 4.77 -14.14
CA LEU A 42 9.42 5.20 -13.45
C LEU A 42 10.49 5.73 -14.41
N LYS A 43 10.63 5.11 -15.59
CA LYS A 43 11.62 5.51 -16.61
C LYS A 43 11.20 6.73 -17.44
N ARG A 44 9.92 7.05 -17.49
CA ARG A 44 9.33 8.04 -18.41
C ARG A 44 8.86 9.31 -17.74
N PHE A 45 8.72 9.32 -16.42
CA PHE A 45 8.36 10.50 -15.66
C PHE A 45 9.61 11.08 -14.97
N PRO A 46 10.40 11.94 -15.63
CA PRO A 46 11.66 12.46 -15.09
C PRO A 46 11.49 13.41 -13.90
N VAL A 47 10.26 13.82 -13.60
CA VAL A 47 9.91 14.68 -12.46
C VAL A 47 9.15 13.92 -11.38
N LEU A 48 9.07 12.58 -11.47
CA LEU A 48 8.40 11.75 -10.49
C LEU A 48 9.27 11.64 -9.23
N THR A 49 8.87 12.35 -8.18
CA THR A 49 9.59 12.40 -6.90
C THR A 49 8.96 11.56 -5.81
N LYS A 50 7.66 11.25 -5.93
CA LYS A 50 6.87 10.57 -4.90
C LYS A 50 6.11 9.38 -5.46
N VAL A 51 6.13 8.26 -4.74
CA VAL A 51 5.29 7.10 -5.01
C VAL A 51 4.50 6.71 -3.76
N THR A 52 3.21 6.46 -3.95
CA THR A 52 2.30 6.01 -2.89
C THR A 52 1.62 4.70 -3.30
N VAL A 53 1.72 3.69 -2.44
CA VAL A 53 0.91 2.46 -2.54
C VAL A 53 -0.28 2.61 -1.58
N THR A 54 -1.49 2.44 -2.09
CA THR A 54 -2.70 2.58 -1.28
C THR A 54 -3.80 1.61 -1.70
N PRO A 55 -4.52 0.99 -0.73
CA PRO A 55 -5.66 0.13 -1.03
C PRO A 55 -6.97 0.93 -1.22
N ALA A 56 -6.95 2.26 -1.04
CA ALA A 56 -8.15 3.09 -0.97
C ALA A 56 -8.49 3.81 -2.30
N ALA A 57 -8.12 3.24 -3.46
CA ALA A 57 -8.38 3.88 -4.76
C ALA A 57 -9.84 4.25 -4.98
N HIS A 58 -10.74 3.34 -4.58
CA HIS A 58 -12.18 3.46 -4.79
C HIS A 58 -12.92 4.24 -3.70
N ASP A 59 -12.34 4.39 -2.50
CA ASP A 59 -12.94 5.06 -1.33
C ASP A 59 -14.46 4.82 -1.19
N PHE A 60 -15.29 5.79 -1.61
CA PHE A 60 -16.75 5.65 -1.67
C PHE A 60 -17.25 5.43 -3.10
N LEU A 61 -18.31 4.61 -3.23
CA LEU A 61 -18.96 4.38 -4.51
C LEU A 61 -19.42 5.71 -5.13
N PHE A 62 -19.11 5.91 -6.42
CA PHE A 62 -19.34 7.14 -7.20
C PHE A 62 -18.51 8.36 -6.78
N ASN A 63 -17.73 8.29 -5.70
CA ASN A 63 -16.80 9.32 -5.27
C ASN A 63 -15.45 8.70 -4.90
N PRO A 64 -14.71 8.16 -5.89
CA PRO A 64 -13.43 7.53 -5.66
C PRO A 64 -12.40 8.56 -5.23
N LEU A 65 -11.50 8.16 -4.34
CA LEU A 65 -10.39 8.99 -3.91
C LEU A 65 -9.43 9.28 -5.06
N TYR A 66 -9.16 8.27 -5.88
CA TYR A 66 -8.35 8.40 -7.08
C TYR A 66 -9.17 8.06 -8.31
N GLN A 67 -9.42 9.07 -9.14
CA GLN A 67 -10.08 8.93 -10.44
C GLN A 67 -9.13 8.27 -11.45
N THR A 68 -8.79 7.00 -11.26
CA THR A 68 -7.92 6.25 -12.18
C THR A 68 -8.53 6.19 -13.58
N PRO A 69 -7.73 6.05 -14.66
CA PRO A 69 -8.28 5.89 -16.01
C PRO A 69 -9.35 4.80 -16.11
N MET A 70 -9.16 3.72 -15.37
CA MET A 70 -10.08 2.60 -15.26
C MET A 70 -11.41 3.02 -14.60
N ILE A 71 -11.37 3.69 -13.43
CA ILE A 71 -12.59 4.16 -12.74
C ILE A 71 -13.34 5.22 -13.57
N ARG A 72 -12.63 6.13 -14.23
CA ARG A 72 -13.24 7.14 -15.13
C ARG A 72 -13.97 6.54 -16.33
N SER A 73 -13.64 5.31 -16.71
CA SER A 73 -14.25 4.62 -17.85
C SER A 73 -15.56 3.89 -17.50
N TYR A 74 -15.92 3.84 -16.22
CA TYR A 74 -17.11 3.13 -15.77
C TYR A 74 -18.41 3.74 -16.33
N PRO A 75 -19.42 2.90 -16.63
CA PRO A 75 -20.74 3.38 -16.97
C PRO A 75 -21.34 4.24 -15.85
N GLU A 76 -22.10 5.26 -16.23
CA GLU A 76 -22.83 6.08 -15.28
C GLU A 76 -23.77 5.21 -14.42
N GLY A 77 -23.74 5.40 -13.10
CA GLY A 77 -24.56 4.63 -12.16
C GLY A 77 -24.12 3.18 -11.97
N PHE A 78 -22.93 2.79 -12.43
CA PHE A 78 -22.37 1.46 -12.20
C PHE A 78 -22.17 1.19 -10.71
N ASN A 79 -23.09 0.45 -10.12
CA ASN A 79 -23.02 -0.03 -8.75
C ASN A 79 -22.35 -1.42 -8.72
N TYR A 80 -21.22 -1.53 -8.03
CA TYR A 80 -20.43 -2.76 -7.96
C TYR A 80 -19.84 -2.95 -6.56
N PRO A 81 -19.55 -4.20 -6.15
CA PRO A 81 -18.76 -4.47 -4.95
C PRO A 81 -17.38 -3.84 -5.11
N ILE A 82 -17.04 -2.85 -4.28
CA ILE A 82 -15.70 -2.28 -4.27
C ILE A 82 -14.73 -3.39 -3.85
N PRO A 83 -13.71 -3.71 -4.68
CA PRO A 83 -12.70 -4.69 -4.29
C PRO A 83 -12.06 -4.26 -2.98
N ARG A 84 -12.13 -5.12 -1.96
CA ARG A 84 -11.43 -4.87 -0.70
C ARG A 84 -9.95 -5.15 -0.91
N GLY A 85 -9.16 -4.07 -0.92
CA GLY A 85 -7.71 -4.09 -0.99
C GLY A 85 -7.06 -4.67 0.28
N TRP A 86 -5.76 -4.43 0.47
CA TRP A 86 -4.93 -5.48 1.01
C TRP A 86 -4.05 -5.10 2.23
N PRO A 87 -3.79 -6.05 3.14
CA PRO A 87 -4.68 -7.14 3.51
C PRO A 87 -5.81 -6.60 4.38
N LEU A 88 -7.06 -6.70 3.92
CA LEU A 88 -8.21 -6.47 4.79
C LEU A 88 -8.78 -7.84 5.20
N PRO A 89 -8.96 -8.11 6.51
CA PRO A 89 -9.69 -9.29 6.95
C PRO A 89 -11.07 -9.33 6.30
N SER A 90 -11.36 -10.40 5.56
CA SER A 90 -12.72 -10.72 5.16
C SER A 90 -13.41 -11.43 6.31
N HIS A 91 -14.75 -11.33 6.42
CA HIS A 91 -15.52 -12.12 7.38
C HIS A 91 -15.23 -13.62 7.30
N ASP A 92 -14.85 -14.12 6.12
CA ASP A 92 -14.62 -15.53 5.85
C ASP A 92 -13.16 -15.99 6.02
N GLN A 93 -12.22 -15.10 6.37
CA GLN A 93 -10.83 -15.49 6.62
C GLN A 93 -10.42 -15.12 8.05
N PRO A 94 -9.87 -16.07 8.82
CA PRO A 94 -9.39 -15.78 10.17
C PRO A 94 -8.31 -14.70 10.09
N GLU A 95 -8.47 -13.68 10.92
CA GLU A 95 -7.58 -12.53 11.05
C GLU A 95 -6.11 -12.96 11.30
N GLU A 96 -5.93 -14.16 11.86
CA GLU A 96 -4.67 -14.86 12.07
C GLU A 96 -3.75 -14.92 10.84
N VAL A 97 -4.29 -15.03 9.61
CA VAL A 97 -3.46 -15.13 8.40
C VAL A 97 -2.66 -13.83 8.15
N TYR A 98 -3.19 -12.70 8.60
CA TYR A 98 -2.60 -11.38 8.39
C TYR A 98 -1.58 -10.99 9.47
N SER A 99 -1.57 -11.73 10.57
CA SER A 99 -0.66 -11.56 11.71
C SER A 99 0.41 -12.65 11.81
N LEU A 100 0.46 -13.61 10.86
CA LEU A 100 1.56 -14.57 10.80
C LEU A 100 2.87 -13.86 10.41
N PRO A 101 4.01 -14.24 11.02
CA PRO A 101 5.34 -13.81 10.58
C PRO A 101 5.60 -14.09 9.09
N TRP A 102 6.33 -13.21 8.41
CA TRP A 102 6.57 -13.21 6.97
C TRP A 102 7.17 -14.53 6.49
N LYS A 103 8.15 -15.07 7.22
CA LYS A 103 8.75 -16.40 6.96
C LYS A 103 7.75 -17.56 6.95
N ARG A 104 6.59 -17.42 7.60
CA ARG A 104 5.55 -18.47 7.66
C ARG A 104 4.50 -18.34 6.56
N LEU A 105 4.50 -17.22 5.82
CA LEU A 105 3.60 -17.02 4.70
C LEU A 105 4.10 -17.76 3.47
N ASN A 106 3.19 -18.45 2.79
CA ASN A 106 3.45 -18.97 1.44
C ASN A 106 3.31 -17.85 0.39
N GLU A 107 3.74 -18.11 -0.85
CA GLU A 107 3.71 -17.09 -1.90
C GLU A 107 2.30 -16.58 -2.22
N VAL A 108 1.25 -17.40 -2.13
CA VAL A 108 -0.14 -16.94 -2.33
C VAL A 108 -0.55 -15.93 -1.25
N GLN A 109 -0.10 -16.13 -0.01
CA GLN A 109 -0.35 -15.19 1.08
C GLN A 109 0.50 -13.92 0.95
N LYS A 110 1.77 -14.05 0.54
CA LYS A 110 2.63 -12.90 0.24
C LYS A 110 2.17 -12.11 -0.98
N GLU A 111 1.45 -12.75 -1.90
CA GLU A 111 0.88 -12.09 -3.08
C GLU A 111 -0.29 -11.19 -2.73
N LYS A 112 -0.89 -11.37 -1.55
CA LYS A 112 -1.70 -10.29 -1.00
C LYS A 112 -0.86 -9.02 -0.96
N PHE A 113 0.44 -9.13 -0.63
CA PHE A 113 1.43 -8.06 -0.60
C PHE A 113 2.03 -7.55 -1.93
N HIS A 114 1.37 -7.79 -3.07
CA HIS A 114 1.80 -7.51 -4.45
C HIS A 114 2.43 -6.12 -4.81
N GLY A 115 1.63 -5.09 -5.16
CA GLY A 115 1.97 -3.65 -5.09
C GLY A 115 3.15 -3.18 -4.19
N PHE A 116 3.16 -3.31 -2.86
CA PHE A 116 4.35 -3.05 -2.02
C PHE A 116 5.58 -3.83 -2.48
N ARG A 117 5.48 -5.15 -2.70
CA ARG A 117 6.61 -5.99 -3.16
C ARG A 117 7.15 -5.48 -4.50
N ILE A 118 6.29 -5.20 -5.47
CA ILE A 118 6.69 -4.64 -6.77
C ILE A 118 7.32 -3.27 -6.61
N VAL A 119 6.65 -2.37 -5.91
CA VAL A 119 7.07 -0.97 -5.83
C VAL A 119 8.38 -0.85 -5.06
N ALA A 120 8.53 -1.52 -3.92
CA ALA A 120 9.77 -1.53 -3.16
C ALA A 120 10.93 -2.09 -4.00
N ARG A 121 10.72 -3.23 -4.69
CA ARG A 121 11.72 -3.82 -5.59
C ARG A 121 12.10 -2.87 -6.72
N ALA A 122 11.12 -2.37 -7.47
CA ALA A 122 11.37 -1.52 -8.63
C ALA A 122 12.00 -0.18 -8.22
N LEU A 123 11.58 0.41 -7.10
CA LEU A 123 12.22 1.62 -6.57
C LEU A 123 13.65 1.35 -6.11
N ALA A 124 13.97 0.18 -5.58
CA ALA A 124 15.33 -0.21 -5.21
C ALA A 124 16.23 -0.46 -6.43
N GLU A 125 15.77 -1.27 -7.38
CA GLU A 125 16.59 -1.81 -8.48
C GLU A 125 16.67 -0.91 -9.71
N GLN A 126 15.59 -0.18 -10.03
CA GLN A 126 15.56 0.63 -11.24
C GLN A 126 16.19 2.01 -10.98
N LYS A 127 16.77 2.60 -12.03
CA LYS A 127 17.11 4.03 -12.00
C LYS A 127 15.83 4.85 -11.97
N ASN A 128 15.71 5.71 -10.96
CA ASN A 128 14.59 6.63 -10.76
C ASN A 128 15.06 7.78 -9.85
N ASP A 129 14.30 8.88 -9.85
CA ASP A 129 14.56 10.09 -9.05
C ASP A 129 13.54 10.23 -7.90
N VAL A 130 12.94 9.10 -7.47
CA VAL A 130 11.96 9.08 -6.38
C VAL A 130 12.69 9.26 -5.06
N VAL A 131 12.28 10.29 -4.32
CA VAL A 131 12.85 10.68 -3.03
C VAL A 131 11.86 10.47 -1.87
N GLU A 132 10.59 10.22 -2.18
CA GLU A 132 9.54 9.94 -1.21
C GLU A 132 8.81 8.63 -1.54
N PHE A 133 8.68 7.75 -0.56
CA PHE A 133 7.87 6.54 -0.69
C PHE A 133 6.91 6.42 0.48
N SER A 134 5.62 6.18 0.16
CA SER A 134 4.61 5.91 1.17
C SER A 134 3.77 4.66 0.89
N VAL A 135 3.42 3.96 1.97
CA VAL A 135 2.35 2.97 2.00
C VAL A 135 1.24 3.49 2.90
N ASP A 136 0.19 4.02 2.27
CA ASP A 136 -0.89 4.74 2.93
C ASP A 136 -2.15 3.88 3.01
N SER A 137 -2.47 3.45 4.23
CA SER A 137 -3.66 2.65 4.53
C SER A 137 -4.95 3.48 4.58
N ARG A 138 -4.88 4.82 4.61
CA ARG A 138 -6.03 5.74 4.66
C ARG A 138 -7.02 5.38 5.77
N LEU A 139 -6.50 5.05 6.96
CA LEU A 139 -7.28 4.63 8.14
C LEU A 139 -8.00 3.28 8.01
N LEU A 140 -7.83 2.57 6.89
CA LEU A 140 -8.26 1.19 6.78
C LEU A 140 -7.42 0.33 7.72
N ARG A 141 -8.03 -0.72 8.30
CA ARG A 141 -7.35 -1.68 9.20
C ARG A 141 -6.43 -2.60 8.41
N THR A 142 -5.37 -2.03 7.86
CA THR A 142 -4.50 -2.68 6.90
C THR A 142 -3.14 -1.98 6.81
N GLY A 143 -2.16 -2.66 6.21
CA GLY A 143 -0.77 -2.22 6.12
C GLY A 143 0.15 -3.35 5.68
N ILE A 144 1.44 -3.05 5.56
CA ILE A 144 2.45 -4.08 5.27
C ILE A 144 2.72 -4.91 6.53
N ASN A 145 2.98 -6.20 6.36
CA ASN A 145 3.26 -7.07 7.50
C ASN A 145 4.55 -6.61 8.21
N CYS A 146 4.48 -6.21 9.49
CA CYS A 146 5.63 -5.64 10.19
C CYS A 146 6.81 -6.60 10.34
N SER A 147 6.56 -7.92 10.31
CA SER A 147 7.62 -8.92 10.47
C SER A 147 8.61 -8.97 9.31
N ILE A 148 8.30 -8.33 8.15
CA ILE A 148 9.29 -8.12 7.09
C ILE A 148 10.54 -7.43 7.64
N LEU A 149 10.40 -6.52 8.62
CA LEU A 149 11.53 -5.80 9.19
C LEU A 149 12.44 -6.71 10.02
N GLY A 150 11.90 -7.76 10.63
CA GLY A 150 12.66 -8.67 11.51
C GLY A 150 13.29 -9.84 10.78
N ASP A 151 12.85 -10.10 9.54
CA ASP A 151 13.23 -11.26 8.77
C ASP A 151 14.27 -10.90 7.70
N ALA A 152 15.27 -11.77 7.50
CA ALA A 152 16.14 -11.72 6.34
C ALA A 152 15.32 -12.10 5.08
N CYS A 153 14.59 -11.13 4.54
CA CYS A 153 13.72 -11.28 3.39
C CYS A 153 14.06 -10.25 2.29
N GLU A 154 13.66 -10.56 1.06
CA GLU A 154 13.90 -9.69 -0.10
C GLU A 154 13.22 -8.33 0.07
N GLU A 155 12.01 -8.30 0.62
CA GLU A 155 11.25 -7.08 0.85
C GLU A 155 11.97 -6.10 1.79
N TYR A 156 12.59 -6.61 2.85
CA TYR A 156 13.44 -5.81 3.73
C TYR A 156 14.69 -5.30 3.00
N ASN A 157 15.34 -6.17 2.22
CA ASN A 157 16.53 -5.78 1.46
C ASN A 157 16.21 -4.68 0.45
N HIS A 158 15.07 -4.76 -0.24
CA HIS A 158 14.61 -3.70 -1.15
C HIS A 158 14.37 -2.39 -0.41
N LEU A 159 13.70 -2.42 0.74
CA LEU A 159 13.49 -1.22 1.57
C LEU A 159 14.81 -0.62 2.05
N ALA A 160 15.74 -1.46 2.52
CA ALA A 160 17.07 -1.02 2.95
C ALA A 160 17.87 -0.41 1.79
N THR A 161 17.82 -0.99 0.60
CA THR A 161 18.46 -0.44 -0.60
C THR A 161 17.84 0.88 -1.02
N LEU A 162 16.51 1.02 -0.94
CA LEU A 162 15.80 2.27 -1.23
C LEU A 162 16.25 3.38 -0.28
N LEU A 163 16.29 3.11 1.03
CA LEU A 163 16.68 4.12 2.04
C LEU A 163 18.12 4.61 1.91
N LYS A 164 19.00 3.79 1.34
CA LYS A 164 20.41 4.15 1.07
C LYS A 164 20.59 5.00 -0.19
N LYS A 165 19.53 5.22 -0.97
CA LYS A 165 19.64 5.99 -2.21
C LYS A 165 19.90 7.47 -1.87
N PRO A 166 20.91 8.10 -2.52
CA PRO A 166 21.16 9.53 -2.35
C PRO A 166 19.90 10.35 -2.67
N GLY A 167 19.59 11.30 -1.81
CA GLY A 167 18.43 12.18 -1.92
C GLY A 167 17.12 11.60 -1.41
N PHE A 168 17.04 10.32 -1.05
CA PHE A 168 15.83 9.75 -0.48
C PHE A 168 15.57 10.33 0.92
N CYS A 169 14.48 11.10 1.07
CA CYS A 169 14.29 11.98 2.21
C CYS A 169 13.00 11.72 3.00
N HIS A 170 12.01 10.99 2.46
CA HIS A 170 10.74 10.77 3.14
C HIS A 170 10.29 9.31 3.05
N LEU A 171 10.01 8.72 4.21
CA LEU A 171 9.41 7.39 4.34
C LEU A 171 8.15 7.43 5.20
N ASP A 172 7.03 6.95 4.67
CA ASP A 172 5.77 6.80 5.42
C ASP A 172 5.22 5.38 5.27
N LEU A 173 5.20 4.58 6.34
CA LEU A 173 4.79 3.19 6.29
C LEU A 173 3.65 2.89 7.26
N SER A 174 2.53 2.42 6.70
CA SER A 174 1.47 1.76 7.46
C SER A 174 1.74 0.27 7.59
N PHE A 175 1.86 -0.22 8.82
CA PHE A 175 2.09 -1.63 9.15
C PHE A 175 0.82 -2.31 9.68
N THR A 176 0.73 -3.61 9.44
CA THR A 176 -0.15 -4.53 10.19
C THR A 176 0.71 -5.34 11.15
N LEU A 177 0.29 -5.41 12.41
CA LEU A 177 1.04 -6.12 13.46
C LEU A 177 0.89 -7.64 13.34
N ALA A 178 2.04 -8.32 13.38
CA ALA A 178 2.12 -9.77 13.52
C ALA A 178 2.09 -10.16 15.02
N GLY A 179 0.93 -10.00 15.65
CA GLY A 179 0.76 -10.17 17.10
C GLY A 179 0.77 -8.84 17.85
N THR A 180 1.49 -8.75 18.97
CA THR A 180 1.51 -7.56 19.83
C THR A 180 2.57 -6.54 19.41
N TRP A 181 2.44 -5.28 19.85
CA TRP A 181 3.41 -4.22 19.59
C TRP A 181 4.84 -4.56 20.06
N GLN A 182 4.96 -5.34 21.14
CA GLN A 182 6.26 -5.80 21.66
C GLN A 182 7.00 -6.70 20.66
N SER A 183 6.29 -7.30 19.70
CA SER A 183 6.86 -8.15 18.64
C SER A 183 7.29 -7.35 17.40
N PHE A 184 7.10 -6.02 17.40
CA PHE A 184 7.53 -5.17 16.29
C PHE A 184 9.08 -5.13 16.20
N PRO A 185 9.69 -5.20 14.99
CA PRO A 185 11.14 -5.44 14.86
C PRO A 185 11.95 -4.13 14.96
N HIS A 186 11.93 -3.51 16.13
CA HIS A 186 12.52 -2.19 16.38
C HIS A 186 14.01 -2.11 16.03
N GLU A 187 14.80 -3.12 16.41
CA GLU A 187 16.25 -3.12 16.20
C GLU A 187 16.63 -3.07 14.72
N LYS A 188 15.94 -3.86 13.89
CA LYS A 188 16.22 -3.90 12.45
C LYS A 188 15.74 -2.67 11.71
N LEU A 189 14.61 -2.11 12.13
CA LEU A 189 14.19 -0.80 11.63
C LEU A 189 15.25 0.26 11.96
N HIS A 190 15.76 0.26 13.18
CA HIS A 190 16.83 1.18 13.56
C HIS A 190 18.11 0.97 12.73
N ASP A 191 18.52 -0.27 12.49
CA ASP A 191 19.68 -0.59 11.65
C ASP A 191 19.56 0.01 10.23
N ILE A 192 18.42 -0.16 9.55
CA ILE A 192 18.25 0.41 8.19
C ILE A 192 18.19 1.94 8.20
N LEU A 193 17.58 2.53 9.23
CA LEU A 193 17.48 3.99 9.36
C LEU A 193 18.85 4.63 9.60
N ARG A 194 19.77 3.94 10.28
CA ARG A 194 21.16 4.42 10.45
C ARG A 194 21.91 4.53 9.12
N GLU A 195 21.50 3.75 8.13
CA GLU A 195 22.10 3.77 6.79
C GLU A 195 21.39 4.76 5.85
N ALA A 196 20.28 5.36 6.29
CA ALA A 196 19.47 6.31 5.52
C ALA A 196 20.00 7.75 5.69
N GLY A 197 21.15 8.04 5.06
CA GLY A 197 21.90 9.28 5.29
C GLY A 197 21.14 10.59 5.00
N ASP A 198 20.22 10.56 4.04
CA ASP A 198 19.47 11.74 3.60
C ASP A 198 18.04 11.79 4.14
N LEU A 199 17.61 10.81 4.94
CA LEU A 199 16.24 10.73 5.47
C LEU A 199 15.94 11.91 6.42
N GLU A 200 14.83 12.60 6.18
CA GLU A 200 14.40 13.78 6.94
C GLU A 200 13.08 13.53 7.67
N GLU A 201 12.18 12.81 7.02
CA GLU A 201 10.85 12.51 7.55
C GLU A 201 10.59 11.00 7.59
N LEU A 202 10.19 10.54 8.78
CA LEU A 202 9.75 9.18 9.03
C LEU A 202 8.37 9.20 9.69
N SER A 203 7.41 8.55 9.05
CA SER A 203 6.07 8.29 9.58
C SER A 203 5.83 6.79 9.65
N LEU A 204 5.32 6.31 10.78
CA LEU A 204 5.01 4.91 11.00
C LEU A 204 3.61 4.81 11.59
N ALA A 205 2.67 4.27 10.82
CA ALA A 205 1.35 3.93 11.35
C ALA A 205 1.28 2.43 11.61
N THR A 206 0.59 2.01 12.67
CA THR A 206 0.29 0.60 12.88
C THR A 206 -1.20 0.38 13.02
N THR A 207 -1.67 -0.66 12.35
CA THR A 207 -3.03 -1.17 12.48
C THR A 207 -2.94 -2.56 13.08
N GLY A 208 -3.67 -2.77 14.17
CA GLY A 208 -3.69 -4.05 14.89
C GLY A 208 -4.77 -4.02 15.96
N ILE A 209 -5.24 -5.21 16.33
CA ILE A 209 -6.03 -5.39 17.54
C ILE A 209 -5.03 -5.60 18.67
N ASP A 210 -4.94 -4.66 19.59
CA ASP A 210 -4.37 -4.95 20.90
C ASP A 210 -5.35 -5.94 21.56
N ALA A 211 -4.95 -7.20 21.70
CA ALA A 211 -5.78 -8.22 22.33
C ALA A 211 -6.15 -7.86 23.79
N GLU A 212 -5.45 -6.90 24.41
CA GLU A 212 -5.77 -6.36 25.72
C GLU A 212 -6.60 -5.05 25.68
N ASN A 213 -6.80 -4.44 24.50
CA ASN A 213 -7.60 -3.22 24.32
C ASN A 213 -8.34 -3.23 22.98
N GLU A 214 -9.43 -4.01 22.89
CA GLU A 214 -10.32 -4.15 21.71
C GLU A 214 -10.88 -2.82 21.13
N HIS A 215 -10.59 -1.66 21.72
CA HIS A 215 -11.22 -0.38 21.38
C HIS A 215 -10.28 0.78 21.06
N LYS A 216 -8.96 0.58 21.00
CA LYS A 216 -8.05 1.65 20.53
C LYS A 216 -7.51 1.30 19.16
N ASN A 217 -8.14 1.85 18.11
CA ASN A 217 -7.42 2.06 16.87
C ASN A 217 -6.19 2.91 17.23
N LEU A 218 -4.98 2.38 17.08
CA LEU A 218 -3.74 3.12 17.26
C LEU A 218 -3.59 4.09 16.08
N HIS A 219 -4.39 5.15 16.07
CA HIS A 219 -4.28 6.18 15.05
C HIS A 219 -3.14 7.13 15.41
N ASN A 220 -2.15 7.15 14.51
CA ASN A 220 -1.09 8.15 14.34
C ASN A 220 0.07 8.09 15.35
N VAL A 221 1.21 7.54 14.91
CA VAL A 221 2.51 8.10 15.35
C VAL A 221 2.74 9.33 14.49
N THR A 222 2.80 10.49 15.13
CA THR A 222 3.15 11.77 14.50
C THR A 222 4.50 11.62 13.77
N PRO A 223 4.69 12.24 12.58
CA PRO A 223 6.01 12.29 11.94
C PRO A 223 7.04 12.77 12.95
N VAL A 224 8.12 12.00 13.12
CA VAL A 224 9.24 12.41 13.95
C VAL A 224 10.25 13.07 13.02
N PRO A 225 10.46 14.40 13.11
CA PRO A 225 11.52 15.05 12.35
C PRO A 225 12.86 14.47 12.82
N LEU A 226 13.62 13.87 11.90
CA LEU A 226 14.92 13.28 12.25
C LEU A 226 16.04 14.31 12.34
N LYS A 227 15.82 15.52 11.79
CA LYS A 227 16.75 16.65 11.85
C LYS A 227 16.11 17.81 12.61
N GLU A 228 16.57 18.07 13.82
CA GLU A 228 16.24 19.32 14.52
C GLU A 228 16.84 20.51 13.77
N GLY A 229 16.00 21.49 13.44
CA GLY A 229 16.44 22.73 12.83
C GLY A 229 17.48 23.42 13.72
N HIS A 230 18.72 23.49 13.24
CA HIS A 230 19.70 24.42 13.79
C HIS A 230 19.20 25.84 13.51
N THR A 231 18.61 26.48 14.52
CA THR A 231 18.43 27.93 14.55
C THR A 231 19.79 28.58 14.87
N PRO A 232 20.35 29.42 13.99
CA PRO A 232 21.51 30.22 14.34
C PRO A 232 21.05 31.45 15.14
N HIS A 233 21.48 31.54 16.40
CA HIS A 233 21.61 32.80 17.14
C HIS A 233 22.93 32.80 17.91
#